data_AF-A0A660WFY3-F1
#
_entry.id   AF-A0A660WFY3-F1
#
_cell.length_a   1.000
_cell.length_b   1.000
_cell.length_c   1.000
_cell.angle_alpha   90.00
_cell.angle_beta   90.00
_cell.angle_gamma   90.00
#
_symmetry.space_group_name_H-M   'P 1'
#
loop_
_entity.id
_entity.type
_entity.pdbx_description
1 polymer ?
#
loop_
_entity_poly.entity_id
_entity_poly.type
_entity_poly.pdbx_seq_one_letter_code
_entity_poly.pdbx_strand_id
1 'polypeptide(L)'
;METYAYGFPRLGRNREFKRITESLWKKEISEDEFKKALGELEKDILSIYDEFVDKYPLGEMTKYDKMLDTACMLGIYKVKDINEYYQLCRGKNALELTKWFNTNYHYLVPDFSRINNDFLFKEVNFDEVKKYKKGIPYLIGPFTFLK
;
A
#
# COMPACT_ATOMS: atom_id res chain seq x y z
N MET A 1 22.77 -6.46 -19.39
CA MET A 1 21.39 -5.92 -19.48
C MET A 1 20.83 -6.00 -18.08
N GLU A 2 20.35 -4.89 -17.52
CA GLU A 2 19.76 -4.86 -16.18
C GLU A 2 18.26 -5.19 -16.28
N THR A 3 17.78 -6.05 -15.38
CA THR A 3 16.42 -6.58 -15.39
C THR A 3 15.60 -5.99 -14.25
N TYR A 4 14.42 -5.48 -14.59
CA TYR A 4 13.47 -4.87 -13.66
C TYR A 4 12.14 -5.62 -13.69
N ALA A 5 11.48 -5.70 -12.54
CA ALA A 5 10.09 -6.13 -12.46
C ALA A 5 9.35 -5.35 -11.38
N TYR A 6 8.03 -5.15 -11.55
CA TYR A 6 7.15 -4.44 -10.63
C TYR A 6 5.71 -4.97 -10.78
N GLY A 7 4.83 -4.65 -9.84
CA GLY A 7 3.43 -5.04 -9.86
C GLY A 7 3.18 -6.49 -9.49
N PHE A 8 4.00 -7.09 -8.61
CA PHE A 8 3.80 -8.49 -8.22
C PHE A 8 2.43 -8.68 -7.56
N PRO A 9 1.71 -9.78 -7.86
CA PRO A 9 0.43 -10.06 -7.21
C PRO A 9 0.56 -10.21 -5.69
N ARG A 10 0.09 -9.19 -4.96
CA ARG A 10 0.11 -9.14 -3.49
C ARG A 10 -0.85 -10.09 -2.78
N LEU A 11 -1.72 -10.80 -3.52
CA LEU A 11 -2.70 -11.70 -2.92
C LEU A 11 -2.05 -12.87 -2.16
N GLY A 12 -0.85 -13.27 -2.57
CA GLY A 12 -0.22 -14.50 -2.12
C GLY A 12 -0.77 -15.74 -2.84
N ARG A 13 -0.04 -16.85 -2.76
CA ARG A 13 -0.33 -18.10 -3.51
C ARG A 13 -1.71 -18.66 -3.21
N ASN A 14 -2.21 -18.50 -1.98
CA ASN A 14 -3.52 -18.99 -1.57
C ASN A 14 -4.46 -17.86 -1.12
N ARG A 15 -4.24 -16.61 -1.55
CA ARG A 15 -5.01 -15.42 -1.09
C ARG A 15 -4.81 -15.13 0.41
N GLU A 16 -3.59 -15.30 0.90
CA GLU A 16 -3.14 -14.93 2.25
C GLU A 16 -3.59 -13.51 2.61
N PHE A 17 -3.35 -12.56 1.70
CA PHE A 17 -3.71 -11.16 1.88
C PHE A 17 -5.20 -10.97 2.22
N LYS A 18 -6.07 -11.66 1.48
CA LYS A 18 -7.52 -11.61 1.69
C LYS A 18 -7.88 -12.14 3.07
N ARG A 19 -7.35 -13.32 3.43
CA ARG A 19 -7.64 -13.95 4.73
C ARG A 19 -7.18 -13.07 5.90
N ILE A 20 -5.93 -12.59 5.84
CA ILE A 20 -5.33 -11.71 6.87
C ILE A 20 -6.18 -10.45 7.05
N THR A 21 -6.56 -9.81 5.94
CA THR A 21 -7.39 -8.59 5.95
C THR A 21 -8.79 -8.84 6.53
N GLU A 22 -9.45 -9.92 6.11
CA GLU A 22 -10.79 -10.26 6.62
C GLU A 22 -10.80 -10.65 8.09
N SER A 23 -9.78 -11.38 8.56
CA SER A 23 -9.64 -11.73 9.99
C SER A 23 -9.45 -10.48 10.85
N LEU A 24 -8.71 -9.48 10.38
CA LEU A 24 -8.64 -8.18 11.07
C LEU A 24 -10.03 -7.52 11.13
N TRP A 25 -10.77 -7.48 10.01
CA TRP A 25 -12.11 -6.87 9.99
C TRP A 25 -13.12 -7.57 10.89
N LYS A 26 -12.98 -8.89 11.07
CA LYS A 26 -13.78 -9.69 12.01
C LYS A 26 -13.29 -9.60 13.46
N LYS A 27 -12.19 -8.88 13.71
CA LYS A 27 -11.52 -8.76 15.01
C LYS A 27 -11.03 -10.11 15.56
N GLU A 28 -10.70 -11.05 14.67
CA GLU A 28 -10.11 -12.35 15.01
C GLU A 28 -8.61 -12.23 15.31
N ILE A 29 -7.96 -11.19 14.76
CA ILE A 29 -6.55 -10.85 15.01
C ILE A 29 -6.43 -9.38 15.39
N SER A 30 -5.40 -9.06 16.16
CA SER A 30 -5.00 -7.70 16.52
C SER A 30 -4.35 -6.96 15.34
N GLU A 31 -4.21 -5.64 15.47
CA GLU A 31 -3.51 -4.81 14.49
C GLU A 31 -2.03 -5.22 14.34
N ASP A 32 -1.38 -5.62 15.43
CA ASP A 32 0.03 -6.03 15.41
C ASP A 32 0.21 -7.39 14.73
N GLU A 33 -0.68 -8.34 14.98
CA GLU A 33 -0.71 -9.62 14.26
C GLU A 33 -0.97 -9.42 12.77
N PHE A 34 -1.88 -8.52 12.40
CA PHE A 34 -2.13 -8.15 11.01
C PHE A 34 -0.88 -7.56 10.34
N LYS A 35 -0.21 -6.60 10.99
CA LYS A 35 1.02 -5.99 10.46
C LYS A 35 2.13 -7.03 10.29
N LYS A 36 2.28 -7.94 11.26
CA LYS A 36 3.26 -9.03 11.19
C LYS A 36 2.98 -9.96 10.02
N ALA A 37 1.74 -10.42 9.88
CA ALA A 37 1.35 -11.35 8.82
C ALA A 37 1.49 -10.72 7.41
N LEU A 38 1.14 -9.44 7.25
CA LEU A 38 1.40 -8.72 6.00
C LEU A 38 2.90 -8.55 5.72
N GLY A 39 3.71 -8.26 6.74
CA GLY A 39 5.16 -8.14 6.59
C GLY A 39 5.83 -9.46 6.22
N GLU A 40 5.33 -10.60 6.70
CA GLU A 40 5.78 -11.93 6.28
C GLU A 40 5.45 -12.18 4.81
N LEU A 41 4.21 -11.88 4.38
CA LEU A 41 3.81 -11.99 2.97
C LEU A 41 4.64 -11.08 2.05
N GLU A 42 4.94 -9.85 2.48
CA GLU A 42 5.81 -8.94 1.74
C GLU A 42 7.24 -9.49 1.64
N LYS A 43 7.79 -10.05 2.72
CA LYS A 43 9.13 -10.69 2.69
C LYS A 43 9.20 -11.83 1.68
N ASP A 44 8.17 -12.67 1.62
CA ASP A 44 8.11 -13.77 0.65
C ASP A 44 8.13 -13.23 -0.79
N ILE A 45 7.33 -12.20 -1.09
CA ILE A 45 7.32 -11.53 -2.40
C ILE A 45 8.70 -10.92 -2.72
N LEU A 46 9.30 -10.22 -1.77
CA LEU A 46 10.61 -9.58 -1.96
C LEU A 46 11.73 -10.61 -2.19
N SER A 47 11.66 -11.78 -1.55
CA SER A 47 12.64 -12.86 -1.79
C SER A 47 12.58 -13.40 -3.22
N ILE A 48 11.37 -13.51 -3.79
CA ILE A 48 11.18 -13.92 -5.19
C ILE A 48 11.78 -12.86 -6.11
N TYR A 49 11.49 -11.57 -5.86
CA TYR A 49 12.11 -10.51 -6.64
C TYR A 49 13.65 -10.56 -6.58
N ASP A 50 14.21 -10.75 -5.39
CA ASP A 50 15.67 -10.78 -5.19
C ASP A 50 16.35 -11.92 -5.94
N GLU A 51 15.65 -13.05 -6.10
CA GLU A 51 16.11 -14.22 -6.88
C GLU A 51 16.10 -13.96 -8.39
N PHE A 52 15.08 -13.31 -8.93
CA PHE A 52 14.83 -13.28 -10.38
C PHE A 52 15.22 -11.98 -11.11
N VAL A 53 15.39 -10.85 -10.41
CA VAL A 53 15.69 -9.57 -11.07
C VAL A 53 16.84 -8.79 -10.41
N ASP A 54 17.40 -7.85 -11.17
CA ASP A 54 18.49 -6.98 -10.70
C ASP A 54 17.97 -5.83 -9.83
N LYS A 55 16.76 -5.34 -10.15
CA LYS A 55 16.08 -4.24 -9.45
C LYS A 55 14.59 -4.52 -9.28
N TYR A 56 14.05 -4.19 -8.11
CA TYR A 56 12.64 -4.43 -7.78
C TYR A 56 12.07 -3.34 -6.86
N PRO A 57 10.74 -3.17 -6.83
CA PRO A 57 10.11 -2.14 -6.02
C PRO A 57 10.07 -2.49 -4.53
N LEU A 58 10.26 -1.46 -3.70
CA LEU A 58 10.03 -1.49 -2.27
C LEU A 58 8.84 -0.60 -1.95
N GLY A 59 7.91 -1.11 -1.13
CA GLY A 59 6.68 -0.42 -0.80
C GLY A 59 5.54 -0.66 -1.79
N GLU A 60 5.51 -1.79 -2.50
CA GLU A 60 4.31 -2.21 -3.27
C GLU A 60 3.20 -2.79 -2.40
N MET A 61 3.53 -3.34 -1.23
CA MET A 61 2.52 -3.86 -0.32
C MET A 61 1.64 -2.71 0.18
N THR A 62 0.34 -2.89 0.13
CA THR A 62 -0.67 -1.94 0.63
C THR A 62 -1.62 -2.66 1.56
N LYS A 63 -2.27 -1.93 2.46
CA LYS A 63 -3.31 -2.49 3.33
C LYS A 63 -4.66 -2.57 2.61
N TYR A 64 -4.85 -1.80 1.54
CA TYR A 64 -6.04 -1.86 0.71
C TYR A 64 -5.75 -1.34 -0.71
N ASP A 65 -5.41 -0.06 -0.80
CA ASP A 65 -5.20 0.65 -2.06
C ASP A 65 -4.00 1.60 -2.02
N LYS A 66 -3.25 1.64 -3.12
CA LYS A 66 -2.03 2.46 -3.25
C LYS A 66 -2.29 3.94 -3.42
N MET A 67 -3.42 4.32 -4.02
CA MET A 67 -3.79 5.74 -4.12
C MET A 67 -4.12 6.30 -2.72
N LEU A 68 -4.87 5.54 -1.92
CA LEU A 68 -5.12 5.89 -0.52
C LEU A 68 -3.83 5.93 0.32
N ASP A 69 -2.91 4.98 0.14
CA ASP A 69 -1.62 5.01 0.83
C ASP A 69 -0.85 6.30 0.54
N THR A 70 -0.85 6.73 -0.74
CA THR A 70 -0.21 7.98 -1.17
C THR A 70 -0.90 9.20 -0.57
N ALA A 71 -2.24 9.21 -0.51
CA ALA A 71 -3.00 10.28 0.12
C ALA A 71 -2.73 10.40 1.64
N CYS A 72 -2.59 9.27 2.33
CA CYS A 72 -2.18 9.24 3.74
C CYS A 72 -0.74 9.73 3.92
N MET A 73 0.18 9.34 3.03
CA MET A 73 1.59 9.75 3.06
C MET A 73 1.75 11.27 2.89
N LEU A 74 0.93 11.87 2.04
CA LEU A 74 0.92 13.31 1.78
C LEU A 74 0.08 14.12 2.79
N GLY A 75 -0.48 13.46 3.81
CA GLY A 75 -1.19 14.12 4.89
C GLY A 75 -2.62 14.56 4.55
N ILE A 76 -3.18 14.17 3.40
CA ILE A 76 -4.58 14.42 3.06
C ILE A 76 -5.51 13.77 4.09
N TYR A 77 -5.14 12.58 4.54
CA TYR A 77 -5.83 11.87 5.62
C TYR A 77 -4.86 11.55 6.75
N LYS A 78 -5.16 12.07 7.94
CA LYS A 78 -4.39 11.81 9.17
C LYS A 78 -5.02 10.64 9.93
N VAL A 79 -4.73 9.43 9.47
CA VAL A 79 -5.19 8.19 10.11
C VAL A 79 -4.28 7.81 11.29
N LYS A 80 -4.87 7.60 12.46
CA LYS A 80 -4.14 7.25 13.69
C LYS A 80 -3.85 5.75 13.81
N ASP A 81 -4.78 4.94 13.34
CA ASP A 81 -4.73 3.49 13.46
C ASP A 81 -5.28 2.79 12.20
N ILE A 82 -5.26 1.47 12.21
CA ILE A 82 -5.75 0.67 11.10
C ILE A 82 -7.27 0.80 10.89
N ASN A 83 -8.03 1.08 11.94
CA ASN A 83 -9.48 1.18 11.87
C ASN A 83 -9.88 2.46 11.13
N GLU A 84 -9.27 3.60 11.46
CA GLU A 84 -9.49 4.86 10.74
C GLU A 84 -9.11 4.73 9.26
N TYR A 85 -8.02 4.02 8.93
CA TYR A 85 -7.67 3.71 7.54
C TYR A 85 -8.78 2.91 6.83
N TYR A 86 -9.31 1.85 7.45
CA TYR A 86 -10.38 1.06 6.84
C TYR A 86 -11.74 1.76 6.82
N GLN A 87 -11.98 2.79 7.65
CA GLN A 87 -13.18 3.64 7.52
C GLN A 87 -13.19 4.38 6.17
N LEU A 88 -12.02 4.79 5.66
CA LEU A 88 -11.87 5.39 4.32
C LEU A 88 -12.02 4.35 3.20
N CYS A 89 -11.74 3.08 3.48
CA CYS A 89 -11.80 2.02 2.46
C CYS A 89 -13.21 1.44 2.28
N ARG A 90 -13.94 1.23 3.39
CA ARG A 90 -15.20 0.46 3.40
C ARG A 90 -16.16 0.85 4.53
N GLY A 91 -15.95 2.00 5.16
CA GLY A 91 -16.78 2.51 6.25
C GLY A 91 -17.95 3.37 5.78
N LYS A 92 -18.60 4.04 6.73
CA LYS A 92 -19.72 4.96 6.46
C LYS A 92 -19.31 6.14 5.57
N ASN A 93 -18.06 6.59 5.72
CA ASN A 93 -17.46 7.68 4.96
C ASN A 93 -16.38 7.14 4.01
N ALA A 94 -16.60 5.96 3.43
CA ALA A 94 -15.68 5.39 2.46
C ALA A 94 -15.52 6.32 1.26
N LEU A 95 -14.31 6.34 0.71
CA LEU A 95 -14.00 7.09 -0.49
C LEU A 95 -14.64 6.43 -1.72
N GLU A 96 -14.86 7.24 -2.76
CA GLU A 96 -15.35 6.74 -4.03
C GLU A 96 -14.37 5.72 -4.61
N LEU A 97 -14.91 4.61 -5.11
CA LEU A 97 -14.14 3.55 -5.74
C LEU A 97 -14.35 3.62 -7.26
N THR A 98 -13.28 3.79 -8.03
CA THR A 98 -13.34 3.84 -9.50
C THR A 98 -12.26 2.99 -10.15
N LYS A 99 -12.37 2.75 -11.46
CA LYS A 99 -11.41 1.91 -12.19
C LYS A 99 -10.06 2.59 -12.28
N TRP A 100 -9.00 1.81 -12.06
CA TRP A 100 -7.64 2.22 -12.35
C TRP A 100 -7.39 2.11 -13.85
N PHE A 101 -7.39 3.28 -14.51
CA PHE A 101 -7.30 3.39 -15.97
C PHE A 101 -8.33 2.47 -16.67
N ASN A 102 -7.89 1.76 -17.70
CA ASN A 102 -8.68 0.78 -18.45
C ASN A 102 -8.55 -0.65 -17.89
N THR A 103 -8.14 -0.82 -16.63
CA THR A 103 -7.99 -2.14 -15.98
C THR A 103 -9.23 -2.55 -15.19
N ASN A 104 -9.21 -3.77 -14.64
CA ASN A 104 -10.22 -4.25 -13.69
C ASN A 104 -9.85 -3.97 -12.22
N TYR A 105 -8.66 -3.42 -11.97
CA TYR A 105 -8.31 -2.94 -10.64
C TYR A 105 -9.11 -1.66 -10.35
N HIS A 106 -9.51 -1.49 -9.09
CA HIS A 106 -10.20 -0.28 -8.64
C HIS A 106 -9.39 0.38 -7.53
N TYR A 107 -9.38 1.71 -7.51
CA TYR A 107 -8.67 2.51 -6.52
C TYR A 107 -9.62 3.48 -5.82
N LEU A 108 -9.21 3.97 -4.65
CA LEU A 108 -9.97 4.92 -3.86
C LEU A 108 -9.59 6.35 -4.27
N VAL A 109 -10.56 7.12 -4.76
CA VAL A 109 -10.35 8.50 -5.23
C VAL A 109 -10.10 9.41 -4.03
N PRO A 110 -8.92 10.06 -3.92
CA PRO A 110 -8.67 11.02 -2.85
C PRO A 110 -9.56 12.27 -2.99
N ASP A 111 -10.11 12.74 -1.88
CA ASP A 111 -10.87 13.98 -1.78
C ASP A 111 -9.92 15.12 -1.41
N PHE A 112 -9.45 15.84 -2.43
CA PHE A 112 -8.51 16.96 -2.29
C PHE A 112 -9.12 18.19 -1.61
N SER A 113 -10.45 18.28 -1.45
CA SER A 113 -11.09 19.38 -0.72
C SER A 113 -10.72 19.38 0.78
N ARG A 114 -10.21 18.25 1.27
CA ARG A 114 -9.79 18.05 2.66
C ARG A 114 -8.36 18.52 2.94
N ILE A 115 -7.63 18.94 1.90
CA ILE A 115 -6.28 19.48 2.08
C ILE A 115 -6.39 20.79 2.85
N ASN A 116 -5.75 20.82 4.02
CA ASN A 116 -5.39 22.07 4.65
C ASN A 116 -3.95 22.45 4.25
N ASN A 117 -3.54 23.70 4.44
CA ASN A 117 -2.18 24.17 4.10
C ASN A 117 -1.07 23.52 4.94
N ASP A 118 -1.40 22.56 5.82
CA ASP A 118 -0.46 21.80 6.63
C ASP A 118 -0.14 20.46 5.94
N PHE A 119 0.61 20.53 4.84
CA PHE A 119 1.17 19.34 4.20
C PHE A 119 2.08 18.63 5.20
N LEU A 120 1.58 17.51 5.75
CA LEU A 120 2.39 16.61 6.55
C LEU A 120 2.88 15.49 5.63
N PHE A 121 4.13 15.60 5.18
CA PHE A 121 4.79 14.47 4.53
C PHE A 121 5.21 13.48 5.61
N LYS A 122 4.57 12.32 5.66
CA LYS A 122 5.06 11.22 6.49
C LYS A 122 6.28 10.64 5.81
N GLU A 123 7.46 10.94 6.35
CA GLU A 123 8.72 10.44 5.81
C GLU A 123 8.69 8.92 5.74
N VAL A 124 8.96 8.39 4.54
CA VAL A 124 9.17 6.96 4.35
C VAL A 124 10.47 6.60 5.07
N ASN A 125 10.45 5.58 5.92
CA ASN A 125 11.66 5.14 6.60
C ASN A 125 12.65 4.53 5.60
N PHE A 126 13.54 5.37 5.07
CA PHE A 126 14.53 4.97 4.08
C PHE A 126 15.57 3.99 4.64
N ASP A 127 15.73 3.87 5.97
CA ASP A 127 16.70 2.94 6.54
C ASP A 127 16.24 1.48 6.44
N GLU A 128 14.93 1.22 6.44
CA GLU A 128 14.41 -0.11 6.11
C GLU A 128 14.57 -0.42 4.62
N VAL A 129 14.39 0.58 3.76
CA VAL A 129 14.59 0.49 2.31
C VAL A 129 16.04 0.14 1.98
N LYS A 130 17.01 0.76 2.65
CA LYS A 130 18.46 0.52 2.44
C LYS A 130 18.91 -0.93 2.71
N LYS A 131 18.15 -1.71 3.48
CA LYS A 131 18.46 -3.14 3.72
C LYS A 131 18.39 -3.97 2.45
N TYR A 132 17.56 -3.57 1.50
CA TYR A 132 17.36 -4.24 0.22
C TYR A 132 18.20 -3.54 -0.85
N LYS A 133 19.44 -3.99 -1.05
CA LYS A 133 20.42 -3.35 -1.97
C LYS A 133 19.94 -3.23 -3.42
N LYS A 134 19.10 -4.15 -3.87
CA LYS A 134 18.49 -4.17 -5.20
C LYS A 134 17.18 -3.37 -5.27
N GLY A 135 16.63 -2.99 -4.13
CA GLY A 135 15.31 -2.39 -4.04
C GLY A 135 15.28 -0.90 -4.42
N ILE A 136 14.18 -0.49 -5.03
CA ILE A 136 13.91 0.87 -5.48
C ILE A 136 12.57 1.32 -4.88
N PRO A 137 12.47 2.49 -4.23
CA PRO A 137 11.18 2.98 -3.73
C PRO A 137 10.12 3.06 -4.84
N TYR A 138 8.96 2.48 -4.60
CA TYR A 138 7.84 2.49 -5.53
C TYR A 138 6.73 3.41 -5.02
N LEU A 139 6.48 4.49 -5.78
CA LEU A 139 5.54 5.54 -5.42
C LEU A 139 4.67 5.91 -6.64
N ILE A 140 3.45 6.36 -6.38
CA ILE A 140 2.63 6.99 -7.40
C ILE A 140 3.20 8.37 -7.70
N GLY A 141 3.48 8.65 -8.98
CA GLY A 141 4.00 9.95 -9.40
C GLY A 141 3.01 11.09 -9.11
N PRO A 142 3.49 12.30 -8.79
CA PRO A 142 2.64 13.41 -8.34
C PRO A 142 1.62 13.86 -9.38
N PHE A 143 1.97 13.82 -10.67
CA PHE A 143 1.01 14.14 -11.74
C PHE A 143 -0.13 13.13 -11.81
N THR A 144 0.19 11.82 -11.76
CA THR A 144 -0.81 10.75 -11.74
C THR A 144 -1.68 10.79 -10.50
N PHE A 145 -1.11 11.18 -9.35
CA PHE A 145 -1.84 11.32 -8.10
C PHE A 145 -2.91 12.42 -8.16
N LEU A 146 -2.66 13.52 -8.88
CA LEU A 146 -3.55 14.68 -9.00
C LEU A 146 -4.55 14.60 -10.16
N LYS A 147 -4.45 13.59 -11.03
CA LYS A 147 -5.20 13.52 -12.30
C LYS A 147 -6.39 12.59 -12.26
#